data_AF-A0A482ZBQ8-F1
#
_entry.id   AF-A0A482ZBQ8-F1
#
_cell.length_a   1.000
_cell.length_b   1.000
_cell.length_c   1.000
_cell.angle_alpha   90.00
_cell.angle_beta   90.00
_cell.angle_gamma   90.00
#
_symmetry.space_group_name_H-M   'P 1'
#
loop_
_entity.id
_entity.type
_entity.pdbx_description
1 polymer ?
#
loop_
_entity_poly.entity_id
_entity_poly.type
_entity_poly.pdbx_seq_one_letter_code
_entity_poly.pdbx_strand_id
1 'polypeptide(L)'
;MINKLLTLVAVFLLSFSAQAGLREKMTTMGAETVKPSAEYLIETAGWNIRVYEWIPADNPNVRCMFAAGSQKGGVACYSIND
;
A
#
# COMPACT_ATOMS: atom_id res chain seq x y z
N MET A 1 -11.73 35.05 24.90
CA MET A 1 -12.49 33.78 24.80
C MET A 1 -12.62 33.29 23.36
N ILE A 2 -12.91 34.19 22.40
CA ILE A 2 -13.00 33.92 20.94
C ILE A 2 -11.78 33.20 20.36
N ASN A 3 -10.54 33.62 20.68
CA ASN A 3 -9.33 32.96 20.15
C ASN A 3 -9.19 31.49 20.58
N LYS A 4 -9.59 31.15 21.81
CA LYS A 4 -9.50 29.76 22.30
C LYS A 4 -10.48 28.84 21.59
N LEU A 5 -11.68 29.35 21.30
CA LEU A 5 -12.72 28.62 20.55
C LEU A 5 -12.28 28.40 19.09
N LEU A 6 -11.72 29.42 18.44
CA LEU A 6 -11.17 29.32 17.08
C LEU A 6 -10.04 28.29 16.98
N THR A 7 -9.11 28.25 17.94
CA THR A 7 -8.08 27.22 17.98
C THR A 7 -8.64 25.81 18.16
N LEU A 8 -9.69 25.64 18.98
CA LEU A 8 -10.30 24.33 19.20
C LEU A 8 -10.98 23.80 17.92
N VAL A 9 -11.68 24.69 17.21
CA VAL A 9 -12.33 24.36 15.92
C VAL A 9 -11.30 24.04 14.85
N ALA A 10 -10.19 24.78 14.78
CA ALA A 10 -9.12 24.52 13.83
C ALA A 10 -8.46 23.14 14.06
N VAL A 11 -8.20 22.75 15.31
CA VAL A 11 -7.66 21.44 15.65
C VAL A 11 -8.63 20.32 15.29
N PHE A 12 -9.93 20.51 15.57
CA PHE A 12 -10.96 19.52 15.24
C PHE A 12 -11.07 19.24 13.73
N LEU A 13 -10.96 20.27 12.90
CA LEU A 13 -11.03 20.14 11.44
C LEU A 13 -9.82 19.40 10.85
N LEU A 14 -8.63 19.54 11.44
CA LEU A 14 -7.42 18.87 10.96
C LEU A 14 -7.41 17.36 11.27
N SER A 15 -8.11 16.91 12.32
CA SER A 15 -8.23 15.49 12.69
C SER A 15 -8.94 14.61 11.66
N PHE A 16 -9.73 15.17 10.73
CA PHE A 16 -10.42 14.39 9.69
C PHE A 16 -9.48 13.82 8.63
N SER A 17 -8.24 14.33 8.52
CA SER A 17 -7.25 13.84 7.57
C SER A 17 -6.59 12.50 7.99
N ALA A 18 -6.75 12.09 9.26
CA ALA A 18 -6.10 10.89 9.81
C ALA A 18 -6.92 9.59 9.63
N GLN A 19 -8.08 9.64 8.99
CA GLN A 19 -9.04 8.50 8.92
C GLN A 19 -8.84 7.59 7.69
N ALA A 20 -7.60 7.31 7.30
CA ALA A 20 -7.31 6.40 6.17
C ALA A 20 -7.88 4.98 6.43
N GLY A 21 -7.56 4.39 7.59
CA GLY A 21 -8.01 3.02 7.92
C GLY A 21 -9.52 2.87 8.16
N LEU A 22 -10.20 3.95 8.59
CA LEU A 22 -11.66 3.94 8.73
C LEU A 22 -12.36 3.97 7.36
N ARG A 23 -11.81 4.73 6.41
CA ARG A 23 -12.33 4.79 5.03
C ARG A 23 -12.13 3.47 4.31
N GLU A 24 -10.94 2.88 4.39
CA GLU A 24 -10.66 1.55 3.82
C GLU A 24 -11.70 0.54 4.28
N LYS A 25 -11.91 0.43 5.60
CA LYS A 25 -12.89 -0.49 6.20
C LYS A 25 -14.33 -0.25 5.75
N MET A 26 -14.71 1.02 5.52
CA MET A 26 -16.04 1.37 5.03
C MET A 26 -16.21 1.01 3.55
N THR A 27 -15.17 1.21 2.74
CA THR A 27 -15.19 0.94 1.29
C THR A 27 -15.05 -0.54 0.95
N THR A 28 -14.47 -1.35 1.84
CA THR A 28 -14.30 -2.81 1.65
C THR A 28 -15.35 -3.63 2.41
N MET A 29 -16.31 -2.98 3.08
CA MET A 29 -17.33 -3.65 3.87
C MET A 29 -18.30 -4.42 2.94
N GLY A 30 -18.26 -5.75 3.00
CA GLY A 30 -19.04 -6.62 2.11
C GLY A 30 -18.30 -7.10 0.85
N ALA A 31 -17.04 -6.69 0.65
CA ALA A 31 -16.18 -7.32 -0.33
C ALA A 31 -15.77 -8.73 0.15
N GLU A 32 -15.74 -9.70 -0.77
CA GLU A 32 -15.16 -11.01 -0.47
C GLU A 32 -13.68 -10.84 -0.10
N THR A 33 -13.28 -11.45 1.01
CA THR A 33 -11.88 -11.50 1.39
C THR A 33 -11.18 -12.52 0.51
N VAL A 34 -10.50 -12.04 -0.53
CA VAL A 34 -9.67 -12.89 -1.40
C VAL A 34 -8.33 -13.07 -0.72
N LYS A 35 -7.93 -14.32 -0.47
CA LYS A 35 -6.58 -14.63 0.00
C LYS A 35 -5.58 -14.20 -1.09
N PRO A 36 -4.61 -13.33 -0.80
CA PRO A 36 -3.60 -12.97 -1.78
C PRO A 36 -2.85 -14.21 -2.25
N SER A 37 -2.61 -14.32 -3.55
CA SER A 37 -1.81 -15.40 -4.12
C SER A 37 -0.35 -15.33 -3.65
N ALA A 38 0.11 -14.13 -3.30
CA ALA A 38 1.37 -13.89 -2.60
C ALA A 38 1.33 -12.52 -1.93
N GLU A 39 2.08 -12.38 -0.83
CA GLU A 39 2.31 -11.10 -0.16
C GLU A 39 3.82 -10.82 -0.19
N TYR A 40 4.18 -9.56 -0.43
CA TYR A 40 5.56 -9.12 -0.40
C TYR A 40 5.67 -7.77 0.31
N LEU A 41 6.75 -7.60 1.09
CA LEU A 41 7.06 -6.35 1.76
C LEU A 41 8.01 -5.53 0.89
N ILE A 42 7.60 -4.30 0.55
CA ILE A 42 8.47 -3.33 -0.11
C ILE A 42 8.82 -2.25 0.89
N GLU A 43 10.04 -2.28 1.41
CA GLU A 43 10.56 -1.23 2.27
C GLU A 43 10.95 -0.02 1.43
N THR A 44 9.97 0.87 1.21
CA THR A 44 10.17 2.03 0.36
C THR A 44 10.95 3.14 1.03
N ALA A 45 11.08 3.14 2.36
CA ALA A 45 11.72 4.21 3.15
C ALA A 45 11.32 5.64 2.72
N GLY A 46 10.06 5.81 2.28
CA GLY A 46 9.52 7.09 1.80
C GLY A 46 9.86 7.45 0.35
N TRP A 47 10.57 6.60 -0.38
CA TRP A 47 10.90 6.80 -1.79
C TRP A 47 9.73 6.45 -2.70
N ASN A 48 9.62 7.17 -3.81
CA ASN A 48 8.69 6.81 -4.89
C ASN A 48 9.28 5.63 -5.66
N ILE A 49 8.68 4.45 -5.51
CA ILE A 49 9.15 3.19 -6.08
C ILE A 49 8.13 2.70 -7.10
N ARG A 50 8.60 2.28 -8.27
CA ARG A 50 7.79 1.65 -9.30
C ARG A 50 7.91 0.13 -9.17
N VAL A 51 6.78 -0.56 -9.19
CA VAL A 51 6.71 -2.02 -9.11
C VAL A 51 6.26 -2.56 -10.45
N TYR A 52 7.00 -3.53 -10.96
CA TYR A 52 6.70 -4.27 -12.17
C TYR A 52 6.56 -5.74 -11.84
N GLU A 53 5.45 -6.35 -12.20
CA GLU A 53 5.23 -7.79 -12.05
C GLU A 53 5.13 -8.47 -13.41
N TRP A 54 5.75 -9.64 -13.55
CA TRP A 54 5.68 -10.42 -14.77
C TRP A 54 5.82 -11.92 -14.49
N ILE A 55 5.39 -12.72 -15.45
CA ILE A 55 5.62 -14.16 -15.51
C ILE A 55 6.68 -14.38 -16.59
N PRO A 56 7.85 -14.98 -16.27
CA PRO A 56 8.87 -15.26 -17.27
C PRO A 56 8.36 -16.21 -18.35
N ALA A 57 8.71 -15.94 -19.61
CA ALA A 57 8.27 -16.76 -20.74
C ALA A 57 8.88 -18.18 -20.73
N ASP A 58 10.05 -18.33 -20.13
CA ASP A 58 10.80 -19.57 -19.97
C ASP A 58 10.37 -20.39 -18.74
N ASN A 59 9.72 -19.76 -17.75
CA ASN A 59 9.17 -20.45 -16.59
C ASN A 59 7.82 -19.85 -16.15
N PRO A 60 6.70 -20.40 -16.66
CA PRO A 60 5.36 -19.89 -16.35
C PRO A 60 4.88 -20.21 -14.93
N ASN A 61 5.62 -21.02 -14.17
CA ASN A 61 5.24 -21.43 -12.81
C ASN A 61 5.70 -20.45 -11.73
N VAL A 62 6.45 -19.41 -12.10
CA VAL A 62 6.95 -18.38 -11.17
C VAL A 62 6.44 -17.01 -11.58
N ARG A 63 6.12 -16.17 -10.60
CA ARG A 63 5.87 -14.74 -10.81
C ARG A 63 7.02 -13.97 -10.20
N CYS A 64 7.58 -13.06 -10.98
CA CYS A 64 8.62 -12.16 -10.54
C CYS A 64 8.08 -10.75 -10.37
N MET A 65 8.63 -10.05 -9.40
CA MET A 65 8.37 -8.64 -9.12
C MET A 65 9.70 -7.90 -9.09
N PHE A 66 9.72 -6.69 -9.62
CA PHE A 66 10.85 -5.78 -9.58
C PHE A 66 10.38 -4.45 -9.00
N ALA A 67 11.02 -4.04 -7.92
CA ALA A 67 10.82 -2.73 -7.33
C ALA A 67 12.01 -1.84 -7.73
N ALA A 68 11.72 -0.70 -8.35
CA ALA A 68 12.71 0.27 -8.83
C ALA A 68 12.46 1.66 -8.27
N GLY A 69 13.40 2.17 -7.49
CA GLY A 69 13.46 3.54 -7.01
C GLY A 69 14.78 4.19 -7.41
N SER A 70 14.88 5.50 -7.21
CA SER A 70 16.10 6.28 -7.54
C SER A 70 17.35 5.83 -6.78
N GLN A 71 17.20 5.22 -5.61
CA GLN A 71 18.31 4.77 -4.75
C GLN A 71 18.22 3.31 -4.32
N LYS A 72 17.06 2.67 -4.47
CA LYS A 72 16.83 1.29 -4.02
C LYS A 72 16.06 0.52 -5.08
N GLY A 73 16.44 -0.73 -5.26
CA GLY A 73 15.67 -1.65 -6.07
C GLY A 73 16.03 -3.10 -5.78
N GLY A 74 15.19 -4.01 -6.23
CA GLY A 74 15.33 -5.42 -5.99
C GLY A 74 14.36 -6.24 -6.83
N VAL A 75 14.76 -7.47 -7.13
CA VAL A 75 13.92 -8.47 -7.79
C VAL A 75 13.64 -9.61 -6.83
N ALA A 76 12.39 -10.07 -6.81
CA ALA A 76 11.99 -11.25 -6.07
C ALA A 76 11.06 -12.09 -6.96
N CYS A 77 11.16 -13.41 -6.88
CA CYS A 77 10.28 -14.32 -7.59
C CYS A 77 9.68 -15.32 -6.61
N TYR A 78 8.42 -15.69 -6.81
CA TYR A 78 7.69 -16.65 -5.99
C TYR A 78 6.92 -17.64 -6.85
N SER A 79 6.67 -18.83 -6.29
CA SER A 79 5.85 -19.88 -6.92
C SER A 79 4.39 -19.41 -7.01
N ILE A 80 3.74 -19.65 -8.15
CA ILE A 80 2.31 -19.32 -8.33
C ILE A 80 1.41 -20.46 -7.82
N ASN A 81 1.96 -21.67 -7.62
CA ASN A 81 1.19 -22.91 -7.44
C ASN A 81 1.23 -23.50 -6.02
N ASP A 82 1.61 -22.70 -5.01
CA ASP A 82 1.72 -23.17 -3.60
C ASP A 82 0.42 -22.97 -2.80
#